data_AF-A0AA43LSH2-F1
#
_entry.id   AF-A0AA43LSH2-F1
#
_cell.length_a   1.000
_cell.length_b   1.000
_cell.length_c   1.000
_cell.angle_alpha   90.00
_cell.angle_beta   90.00
_cell.angle_gamma   90.00
#
_symmetry.space_group_name_H-M   'P 1'
#
loop_
_entity.id
_entity.type
_entity.pdbx_description
1 polymer ?
#
loop_
_entity_poly.entity_id
_entity_poly.type
_entity_poly.pdbx_seq_one_letter_code
_entity_poly.pdbx_strand_id
1 'polypeptide(L)'
;MAQAKKKRKPSHYVILALLMIASIYCIAQVVKEVQLTLTLRENISGYEEELKALRQEKAKFEDEKSKLNNEEYVVNYARGKYNLTKGDGEQVFKLPED
;
A
#
# COMPACT_ATOMS: atom_id res chain seq x y z
N MET A 1 -25.96 64.27 37.15
CA MET A 1 -25.54 64.35 35.72
C MET A 1 -24.87 63.04 35.35
N ALA A 2 -25.59 62.11 34.74
CA ALA A 2 -25.02 60.83 34.29
C ALA A 2 -24.78 60.91 32.78
N GLN A 3 -23.52 61.05 32.37
CA GLN A 3 -23.18 61.08 30.94
C GLN A 3 -23.24 59.66 30.37
N ALA A 4 -24.17 59.44 29.44
CA ALA A 4 -24.31 58.19 28.71
C ALA A 4 -23.05 57.94 27.86
N LYS A 5 -22.31 56.85 28.16
CA LYS A 5 -21.11 56.46 27.41
C LYS A 5 -21.50 56.06 25.98
N LYS A 6 -21.21 56.92 25.01
CA LYS A 6 -21.44 56.65 23.57
C LYS A 6 -20.54 55.50 23.11
N LYS A 7 -21.14 54.34 22.81
CA LYS A 7 -20.42 53.17 22.26
C LYS A 7 -19.78 53.55 20.92
N ARG A 8 -18.45 53.59 20.88
CA ARG A 8 -17.70 53.82 19.63
C ARG A 8 -17.76 52.54 18.81
N LYS A 9 -18.24 52.64 17.57
CA LYS A 9 -18.16 51.52 16.62
C LYS A 9 -16.69 51.26 16.29
N PRO A 10 -16.26 49.99 16.12
CA PRO A 10 -14.91 49.70 15.66
C PRO A 10 -14.69 50.38 14.31
N SER A 11 -13.48 50.93 14.14
CA SER A 11 -13.07 51.55 12.87
C SER A 11 -13.13 50.51 11.75
N HIS A 12 -13.61 50.89 10.56
CA HIS A 12 -13.76 50.01 9.40
C HIS A 12 -12.45 49.34 8.99
N TYR A 13 -11.30 49.96 9.29
CA TYR A 13 -9.97 49.35 9.10
C TYR A 13 -9.74 48.10 9.95
N VAL A 14 -10.29 48.04 11.17
CA VAL A 14 -10.15 46.86 12.06
C VAL A 14 -10.98 45.69 11.52
N ILE A 15 -12.18 45.98 11.01
CA ILE A 15 -13.05 44.97 10.39
C ILE A 15 -12.38 44.43 9.12
N LEU A 16 -11.80 45.30 8.29
CA LEU A 16 -11.09 44.89 7.08
C LEU A 16 -9.87 44.01 7.39
N ALA A 17 -9.09 44.36 8.42
CA ALA A 17 -7.95 43.56 8.85
C ALA A 17 -8.38 42.15 9.33
N LEU A 18 -9.47 42.06 10.09
CA LEU A 18 -10.02 40.77 10.51
C LEU A 18 -10.51 39.92 9.33
N LEU A 19 -11.14 40.53 8.34
CA LEU A 19 -11.58 39.82 7.12
C LEU A 19 -10.40 39.29 6.30
N MET A 20 -9.31 40.07 6.19
CA MET A 20 -8.08 39.62 5.54
C MET A 20 -7.47 38.39 6.25
N ILE A 21 -7.39 38.42 7.59
CA ILE A 21 -6.87 37.30 8.37
C ILE A 21 -7.77 36.07 8.21
N ALA A 22 -9.09 36.23 8.26
CA ALA A 22 -10.04 35.15 8.05
C ALA A 22 -9.92 34.54 6.64
N SER A 23 -9.72 35.37 5.61
CA SER A 23 -9.52 34.91 4.24
C SER A 23 -8.25 34.05 4.12
N ILE A 24 -7.13 34.52 4.68
CA ILE A 24 -5.86 33.77 4.68
C ILE A 24 -6.02 32.43 5.41
N TYR A 25 -6.75 32.41 6.53
CA TYR A 25 -7.02 31.19 7.28
C TYR A 25 -7.83 30.17 6.47
N CYS A 26 -8.89 30.61 5.78
CA CYS A 26 -9.68 29.73 4.91
C CYS A 26 -8.84 29.16 3.77
N ILE A 27 -8.00 29.98 3.12
CA ILE A 27 -7.11 29.52 2.05
C ILE A 27 -6.12 28.46 2.59
N ALA A 28 -5.56 28.67 3.78
CA ALA A 28 -4.64 27.72 4.39
C ALA A 28 -5.31 26.36 4.69
N GLN A 29 -6.60 26.33 5.05
CA GLN A 29 -7.34 25.09 5.24
C GLN A 29 -7.52 24.32 3.92
N VAL A 30 -7.92 25.01 2.86
CA VAL A 30 -8.09 24.40 1.53
C VAL A 30 -6.78 23.80 1.02
N VAL A 31 -5.65 24.50 1.19
CA VAL A 31 -4.34 23.98 0.78
C VAL A 31 -4.00 22.67 1.51
N LYS A 32 -4.29 22.58 2.81
CA LYS A 32 -4.08 21.36 3.59
C LYS A 32 -4.96 20.21 3.13
N GLU A 33 -6.23 20.46 2.85
CA GLU A 33 -7.16 19.45 2.34
C GLU A 33 -6.74 18.92 0.97
N VAL A 34 -6.27 19.81 0.08
CA VAL A 34 -5.77 19.41 -1.24
C VAL A 34 -4.52 18.52 -1.12
N GLN A 35 -3.55 18.93 -0.29
CA GLN A 35 -2.35 18.12 -0.03
C GLN A 35 -2.71 16.75 0.56
N LEU A 36 -3.58 16.73 1.57
CA LEU A 36 -4.03 15.48 2.19
C LEU A 36 -4.74 14.58 1.17
N THR A 37 -5.59 15.14 0.31
CA THR A 37 -6.30 14.38 -0.73
C THR A 37 -5.33 13.77 -1.75
N LEU A 38 -4.29 14.50 -2.15
CA LEU A 38 -3.25 13.98 -3.03
C LEU A 38 -2.48 12.83 -2.37
N THR A 39 -2.04 13.00 -1.11
CA THR A 39 -1.35 11.96 -0.35
C THR A 39 -2.22 10.73 -0.11
N LEU A 40 -3.51 10.91 0.22
CA LEU A 40 -4.46 9.80 0.37
C LEU A 40 -4.63 9.03 -0.95
N ARG A 41 -4.69 9.74 -2.08
CA ARG A 41 -4.81 9.14 -3.41
C ARG A 41 -3.57 8.34 -3.80
N GLU A 42 -2.38 8.87 -3.50
CA GLU A 42 -1.10 8.14 -3.69
C GLU A 42 -1.04 6.89 -2.81
N ASN A 43 -1.43 6.99 -1.54
CA ASN A 43 -1.48 5.85 -0.62
C ASN A 43 -2.46 4.76 -1.10
N ILE A 44 -3.64 5.14 -1.60
CA ILE A 44 -4.62 4.19 -2.14
C ILE A 44 -4.03 3.42 -3.32
N SER A 45 -3.35 4.10 -4.26
CA SER A 45 -2.70 3.41 -5.37
C SER A 45 -1.59 2.47 -4.92
N GLY A 46 -0.80 2.87 -3.92
CA GLY A 46 0.25 2.01 -3.34
C GLY A 46 -0.33 0.76 -2.67
N TYR A 47 -1.42 0.93 -1.90
CA TYR A 47 -2.10 -0.20 -1.26
C TYR A 47 -2.75 -1.14 -2.27
N GLU A 48 -3.29 -0.65 -3.38
CA GLU A 48 -3.83 -1.52 -4.43
C GLU A 48 -2.74 -2.37 -5.11
N GLU A 49 -1.56 -1.81 -5.36
CA GLU A 49 -0.41 -2.54 -5.89
C GLU A 49 0.12 -3.58 -4.90
N GLU A 50 0.25 -3.22 -3.63
CA GLU A 50 0.67 -4.13 -2.56
C GLU A 50 -0.32 -5.29 -2.38
N LEU A 51 -1.62 -5.00 -2.43
CA LEU A 51 -2.68 -5.99 -2.33
C LEU A 51 -2.69 -6.93 -3.56
N LYS A 52 -2.38 -6.41 -4.75
CA LYS A 52 -2.22 -7.20 -5.97
C LYS A 52 -0.99 -8.11 -5.88
N ALA A 53 0.14 -7.60 -5.41
CA ALA A 53 1.36 -8.39 -5.20
C ALA A 53 1.13 -9.51 -4.18
N LEU A 54 0.49 -9.20 -3.04
CA LEU A 54 0.17 -10.17 -2.00
C LEU A 54 -0.80 -11.25 -2.47
N ARG A 55 -1.80 -10.90 -3.30
CA ARG A 55 -2.69 -11.88 -3.93
C ARG A 55 -1.96 -12.80 -4.90
N GLN A 56 -1.04 -12.28 -5.70
CA GLN A 56 -0.22 -13.09 -6.61
C GLN A 56 0.70 -14.04 -5.83
N GLU A 57 1.28 -13.57 -4.73
CA GLU A 57 2.13 -14.40 -3.88
C GLU A 57 1.33 -15.51 -3.18
N LYS A 58 0.14 -15.19 -2.65
CA LYS A 58 -0.81 -16.19 -2.13
C LYS A 58 -1.17 -17.25 -3.17
N ALA A 59 -1.48 -16.84 -4.40
CA ALA A 59 -1.82 -17.78 -5.48
C ALA A 59 -0.64 -18.70 -5.84
N LYS A 60 0.60 -18.18 -5.86
CA LYS A 60 1.81 -18.99 -6.06
C LYS A 60 2.00 -20.00 -4.93
N PHE A 61 1.83 -19.59 -3.67
CA PHE A 61 1.96 -20.49 -2.54
C PHE A 61 0.84 -21.53 -2.46
N GLU A 62 -0.38 -21.21 -2.91
CA GLU A 62 -1.45 -22.21 -3.02
C GLU A 62 -1.15 -23.23 -4.13
N ASP A 63 -0.65 -22.78 -5.29
CA ASP A 63 -0.22 -23.67 -6.37
C ASP A 63 0.95 -24.57 -5.91
N GLU A 64 1.95 -24.00 -5.24
CA GLU A 64 3.07 -24.75 -4.67
C GLU A 64 2.60 -25.75 -3.60
N LYS A 65 1.69 -25.34 -2.70
CA LYS A 65 1.09 -26.25 -1.71
C LYS A 65 0.29 -27.38 -2.38
N SER A 66 -0.42 -27.10 -3.47
CA SER A 66 -1.14 -28.13 -4.23
C SER A 66 -0.19 -29.14 -4.87
N LYS A 67 0.97 -28.67 -5.37
CA LYS A 67 2.03 -29.51 -5.92
C LYS A 67 2.72 -30.33 -4.84
N LEU A 68 2.99 -29.77 -3.66
CA LEU A 68 3.58 -30.50 -2.53
C LEU A 68 2.62 -31.51 -1.88
N ASN A 69 1.31 -31.28 -1.91
CA ASN A 69 0.31 -32.23 -1.42
C ASN A 69 0.06 -33.39 -2.39
N ASN A 70 0.63 -33.36 -3.59
CA ASN A 70 0.50 -34.42 -4.57
C ASN A 70 1.67 -35.41 -4.40
N GLU A 71 1.41 -36.57 -3.79
CA GLU A 71 2.43 -37.58 -3.45
C GLU A 71 3.29 -37.97 -4.66
N GLU A 72 2.70 -38.02 -5.86
CA GLU A 72 3.42 -38.35 -7.10
C GLU A 72 4.43 -37.27 -7.53
N TYR A 73 4.13 -35.99 -7.26
CA TYR A 73 5.05 -34.87 -7.54
C TYR A 73 6.23 -34.85 -6.57
N VAL A 74 6.00 -35.12 -5.27
CA VAL A 74 7.06 -35.20 -4.25
C VAL A 74 8.03 -36.33 -4.57
N VAL A 75 7.49 -37.51 -4.93
CA VAL A 75 8.30 -38.65 -5.32
C VAL A 75 9.10 -38.36 -6.59
N ASN A 76 8.50 -37.77 -7.63
CA ASN A 76 9.23 -37.45 -8.86
C ASN A 76 10.26 -36.32 -8.69
N TYR A 77 10.00 -35.31 -7.86
CA TYR A 77 10.98 -34.28 -7.50
C TYR A 77 12.17 -34.88 -6.72
N ALA A 78 11.90 -35.75 -5.74
CA ALA A 78 12.93 -36.46 -5.00
C ALA A 78 13.75 -37.38 -5.93
N ARG A 79 13.11 -38.06 -6.88
CA ARG A 79 13.80 -38.87 -7.91
C ARG A 79 14.71 -38.04 -8.81
N GLY A 80 14.25 -36.88 -9.30
CA GLY A 80 15.06 -36.00 -10.14
C GLY A 80 16.22 -35.32 -9.40
N LYS A 81 16.02 -34.94 -8.13
CA LYS A 81 17.03 -34.24 -7.33
C LYS A 81 18.08 -35.16 -6.72
N TYR A 82 17.67 -36.37 -6.31
CA TYR A 82 18.53 -37.34 -5.64
C TYR A 82 18.86 -38.58 -6.50
N ASN A 83 18.48 -38.58 -7.78
CA ASN A 83 18.68 -39.69 -8.71
C ASN A 83 18.15 -41.04 -8.17
N LEU A 84 17.04 -41.01 -7.44
CA LEU A 84 16.43 -42.21 -6.86
C LEU A 84 15.67 -42.98 -7.94
N THR A 85 15.83 -44.30 -7.98
CA THR A 85 15.20 -45.17 -8.97
C THR A 85 13.90 -45.80 -8.49
N LYS A 86 13.08 -46.30 -9.43
CA LYS A 86 11.74 -46.84 -9.13
C LYS A 86 11.76 -48.26 -8.57
N GLY A 87 12.85 -49.01 -8.76
CA GLY A 87 12.99 -50.38 -8.30
C GLY A 87 14.44 -50.78 -8.08
N ASP A 88 14.63 -51.88 -7.34
CA ASP A 88 15.94 -52.49 -7.08
C ASP A 88 16.60 -52.90 -8.41
N GLY A 89 17.49 -52.05 -8.94
CA GLY A 89 18.34 -52.38 -10.09
C GLY A 89 18.50 -51.31 -11.19
N GLU A 90 17.79 -50.20 -11.17
CA GLU A 90 18.02 -49.11 -12.14
C GLU A 90 19.15 -48.18 -11.66
N GLN A 91 20.07 -47.81 -12.57
CA GLN A 91 21.16 -46.85 -12.34
C GLN A 91 20.97 -45.58 -13.20
N VAL A 92 21.03 -44.41 -12.58
CA VAL A 92 20.93 -43.11 -13.26
C VAL A 92 22.34 -42.56 -13.52
N PHE A 93 22.69 -42.38 -14.79
CA PHE A 93 23.96 -41.78 -15.21
C PHE A 93 23.74 -40.31 -15.60
N LYS A 94 24.50 -39.40 -14.99
CA LYS A 94 24.63 -38.03 -15.50
C LYS A 94 25.75 -38.01 -16.53
N LEU A 95 25.40 -37.77 -17.79
CA LEU A 95 26.41 -37.47 -18.80
C LEU A 95 26.91 -36.03 -18.55
N PRO A 96 28.23 -35.79 -18.56
CA PRO A 96 28.74 -34.43 -18.61
C PRO A 96 28.25 -33.79 -19.91
N GLU A 97 27.67 -32.59 -19.81
CA GLU A 97 27.51 -31.74 -20.98
C GLU A 97 28.91 -31.20 -21.32
N ASP A 98 29.35 -31.45 -22.56
CA ASP A 98 30.64 -31.00 -23.08
C ASP A 98 30.84 -29.48 -22.95
#